data_AF-A0A2I0VQ86-F1
#
_entry.id   AF-A0A2I0VQ86-F1
#
_cell.length_a   1.000
_cell.length_b   1.000
_cell.length_c   1.000
_cell.angle_alpha   90.00
_cell.angle_beta   90.00
_cell.angle_gamma   90.00
#
_symmetry.space_group_name_H-M   'P 1'
#
loop_
_entity.id
_entity.type
_entity.pdbx_description
1 polymer ?
#
loop_
_entity_poly.entity_id
_entity_poly.type
_entity_poly.pdbx_seq_one_letter_code
_entity_poly.pdbx_strand_id
1 'polypeptide(L)'
;MMILEMVGVRNTSPSCNKSDSEYYFPNWIYEHYNQIGHMKGFSITIESEEIAKKMILVGLWCIQTNPGSRPSMSRVVDMLQCSIDDLEMPPKPTLFSS
;
A
#
# COMPACT_ATOMS: atom_id res chain seq x y z
N MET A 1 -8.99 -5.17 2.65
CA MET A 1 -7.83 -5.50 3.52
C MET A 1 -7.71 -4.38 4.52
N MET A 2 -7.83 -4.71 5.81
CA MET A 2 -8.16 -3.74 6.87
C MET A 2 -7.23 -2.52 6.96
N ILE A 3 -5.90 -2.70 6.89
CA ILE A 3 -4.95 -1.58 7.02
C ILE A 3 -5.09 -0.59 5.86
N LEU A 4 -5.19 -1.05 4.61
CA LEU A 4 -5.33 -0.18 3.44
C LEU A 4 -6.65 0.61 3.50
N GLU A 5 -7.72 -0.02 3.98
CA GLU A 5 -9.02 0.61 4.14
C GLU A 5 -9.00 1.72 5.21
N MET A 6 -8.19 1.59 6.26
CA MET A 6 -8.03 2.60 7.32
C MET A 6 -7.33 3.87 6.84
N VAL A 7 -6.43 3.76 5.85
CA VAL A 7 -5.76 4.94 5.26
C VAL A 7 -6.73 5.73 4.36
N GLY A 8 -7.99 5.32 4.25
CA GLY A 8 -8.91 5.91 3.29
C GLY A 8 -8.50 5.58 1.86
N VAL A 9 -7.68 4.54 1.65
CA VAL A 9 -7.64 3.82 0.38
C VAL A 9 -8.97 3.12 0.28
N ARG A 10 -10.02 3.89 -0.04
CA ARG A 10 -11.24 3.29 -0.54
C ARG A 10 -10.80 2.47 -1.73
N ASN A 11 -11.47 1.35 -1.97
CA ASN A 11 -11.35 0.61 -3.21
C ASN A 11 -11.81 1.53 -4.37
N THR A 12 -11.09 2.61 -4.65
CA THR A 12 -10.97 3.17 -5.98
C THR A 12 -10.26 2.09 -6.77
N SER A 13 -11.06 1.16 -7.28
CA SER A 13 -11.03 0.98 -8.73
C SER A 13 -10.72 2.36 -9.33
N PRO A 14 -9.66 2.53 -10.11
CA PRO A 14 -9.36 3.80 -10.76
C PRO A 14 -10.58 4.14 -11.63
N SER A 15 -11.53 4.88 -11.08
CA SER A 15 -12.90 5.01 -11.56
C SER A 15 -13.68 3.70 -11.77
N CYS A 16 -14.97 3.74 -11.48
CA CYS A 16 -15.93 2.94 -12.23
C CYS A 16 -16.02 3.55 -13.64
N ASN A 17 -15.00 3.37 -14.48
CA ASN A 17 -15.11 3.52 -15.93
C ASN A 17 -14.69 2.20 -16.53
N LYS A 18 -15.69 1.51 -17.08
CA LYS A 18 -15.62 0.21 -17.73
C LYS A 18 -14.77 0.31 -19.01
N SER A 19 -13.45 0.52 -18.92
CA SER A 19 -12.58 0.51 -20.12
C SER A 19 -11.07 0.59 -19.90
N ASP A 20 -10.52 0.60 -18.68
CA ASP A 20 -9.06 0.57 -18.51
C ASP A 20 -8.65 -0.68 -17.73
N SER A 21 -8.15 -1.66 -18.48
CA SER A 21 -7.25 -2.76 -18.09
C SER A 21 -7.06 -2.89 -16.58
N GLU A 22 -7.73 -3.87 -15.98
CA GLU A 22 -7.50 -4.54 -14.69
C GLU A 22 -6.18 -4.18 -13.95
N TYR A 23 -6.02 -2.92 -13.52
CA TYR A 23 -4.75 -2.45 -12.98
C TYR A 23 -4.66 -2.97 -11.55
N TYR A 24 -3.83 -4.00 -11.36
CA TYR A 24 -3.63 -4.65 -10.08
C TYR A 24 -3.29 -3.59 -9.02
N PHE A 25 -4.13 -3.50 -7.99
CA PHE A 25 -4.08 -2.45 -6.98
C PHE A 25 -2.68 -2.23 -6.37
N PRO A 26 -1.90 -3.28 -6.02
CA PRO A 26 -0.52 -3.10 -5.58
C PRO A 26 0.37 -2.40 -6.61
N ASN A 27 0.28 -2.75 -7.89
CA ASN A 27 1.08 -2.10 -8.94
C ASN A 27 0.78 -0.61 -9.02
N TRP A 28 -0.49 -0.23 -8.89
CA TRP A 28 -0.87 1.18 -8.87
C TRP A 28 -0.24 1.94 -7.70
N ILE A 29 -0.16 1.33 -6.50
CA ILE A 29 0.51 1.92 -5.34
C ILE A 29 2.00 2.15 -5.61
N TYR A 30 2.71 1.17 -6.22
CA TYR A 30 4.14 1.33 -6.52
C TYR A 30 4.42 2.54 -7.41
N GLU A 31 3.58 2.78 -8.43
CA GLU A 31 3.74 3.90 -9.36
C GLU A 31 3.39 5.26 -8.70
N HIS A 32 2.48 5.27 -7.72
CA HIS A 32 1.96 6.50 -7.13
C HIS A 32 2.45 6.77 -5.70
N TYR A 33 3.29 5.93 -5.11
CA TYR A 33 3.73 6.00 -3.71
C TYR A 33 4.23 7.38 -3.27
N ASN A 34 5.04 8.03 -4.09
CA ASN A 34 5.58 9.37 -3.80
C ASN A 34 4.54 10.49 -3.90
N GLN A 35 3.40 10.25 -4.58
CA GLN A 35 2.36 11.23 -4.83
C GLN A 35 1.13 11.06 -3.91
N ILE A 36 1.14 10.05 -3.02
CA ILE A 36 -0.01 9.70 -2.17
C ILE A 36 -0.49 10.87 -1.30
N GLY A 37 0.42 11.67 -0.74
CA GLY A 37 0.06 12.84 0.06
C GLY A 37 -0.61 13.98 -0.71
N HIS A 38 -0.43 14.02 -2.03
CA HIS A 38 -0.99 15.05 -2.91
C HIS A 38 -2.21 14.54 -3.70
N MET A 39 -2.63 13.29 -3.49
CA MET A 39 -3.66 12.65 -4.30
C MET A 39 -5.07 12.91 -3.75
N LYS A 40 -5.93 13.47 -4.61
CA LYS A 40 -7.35 13.74 -4.32
C LYS A 40 -8.12 12.43 -4.22
N GLY A 41 -8.18 11.86 -3.03
CA GLY A 41 -8.82 10.57 -2.73
C GLY A 41 -8.47 10.07 -1.33
N PHE A 42 -7.28 10.44 -0.86
CA PHE A 42 -6.88 10.31 0.52
C PHE A 42 -7.26 11.59 1.28
N SER A 43 -8.14 11.50 2.27
CA SER A 43 -8.45 12.63 3.18
C SER A 43 -7.38 12.73 4.25
N ILE A 44 -6.16 13.08 3.84
CA ILE A 44 -4.96 13.02 4.68
C ILE A 44 -4.43 14.44 4.92
N THR A 45 -4.20 14.79 6.19
CA THR A 45 -3.43 15.96 6.62
C THR A 45 -1.92 15.68 6.52
N ILE A 46 -1.04 16.70 6.53
CA ILE A 46 0.41 16.52 6.34
C ILE A 46 1.03 15.55 7.36
N GLU A 47 0.67 15.62 8.64
CA GLU A 47 1.11 14.62 9.66
C GLU A 47 0.54 13.22 9.41
N SER A 48 -0.62 13.14 8.77
CA SER A 48 -1.23 11.88 8.36
C SER A 48 -0.55 11.29 7.11
N GLU A 49 0.23 12.08 6.34
CA GLU A 49 0.91 11.60 5.12
C GLU A 49 1.99 10.56 5.44
N GLU A 50 2.84 10.84 6.43
CA GLU A 50 3.89 9.89 6.84
C GLU A 50 3.27 8.62 7.42
N ILE A 51 2.24 8.78 8.26
CA ILE A 51 1.50 7.66 8.84
C ILE A 51 0.84 6.83 7.73
N ALA A 52 0.28 7.47 6.72
CA ALA A 52 -0.36 6.80 5.59
C ALA A 52 0.63 6.07 4.71
N LYS A 53 1.75 6.69 4.35
CA LYS A 53 2.82 6.03 3.59
C LYS A 53 3.32 4.80 4.35
N LYS A 54 3.51 4.92 5.66
CA LYS A 54 3.89 3.80 6.53
C LYS A 54 2.84 2.69 6.50
N MET A 55 1.57 3.01 6.71
CA MET A 55 0.47 2.03 6.68
C MET A 55 0.36 1.33 5.32
N ILE A 56 0.58 2.06 4.22
CA ILE A 56 0.54 1.50 2.87
C ILE A 56 1.72 0.55 2.64
N LEU A 57 2.91 0.93 3.08
CA LEU A 57 4.12 0.12 2.93
C LEU A 57 4.02 -1.18 3.77
N VAL A 58 3.56 -1.07 5.02
CA VAL A 58 3.20 -2.24 5.86
C VAL A 58 2.11 -3.07 5.20
N GLY A 59 1.07 -2.43 4.67
CA GLY A 59 0.00 -3.08 3.93
C GLY A 59 0.53 -3.89 2.75
N LEU A 60 1.40 -3.32 1.92
CA LEU A 60 2.03 -3.99 0.78
C LEU A 60 2.85 -5.22 1.19
N TRP A 61 3.58 -5.16 2.31
CA TRP A 61 4.26 -6.33 2.88
C TRP A 61 3.28 -7.45 3.26
N CYS A 62 2.11 -7.10 3.80
CA CYS A 62 1.09 -8.07 4.21
C CYS A 62 0.36 -8.78 3.04
N ILE A 63 0.25 -8.14 1.86
CA ILE A 63 -0.36 -8.75 0.65
C ILE A 63 0.63 -9.35 -0.33
N GLN A 64 1.90 -9.51 0.05
CA GLN A 64 2.88 -10.15 -0.82
C GLN A 64 2.36 -11.48 -1.37
N THR A 65 2.52 -11.71 -2.68
CA THR A 65 2.06 -12.92 -3.36
C THR A 65 2.75 -14.15 -2.79
N ASN A 66 4.05 -14.03 -2.47
CA ASN A 66 4.81 -15.06 -1.79
C ASN A 66 4.47 -15.07 -0.29
N PRO A 67 3.91 -16.17 0.26
CA PRO A 67 3.61 -16.25 1.69
C PRO A 67 4.86 -16.16 2.57
N GLY A 68 6.01 -16.63 2.10
CA GLY A 68 7.28 -16.55 2.85
C GLY A 68 7.83 -15.13 2.98
N SER A 69 7.36 -14.20 2.13
CA SER A 69 7.73 -12.78 2.20
C SER A 69 6.81 -11.98 3.12
N ARG A 70 5.69 -12.56 3.59
CA ARG A 70 4.76 -11.85 4.48
C ARG A 70 5.32 -11.78 5.90
N PRO A 71 5.32 -10.61 6.55
CA PRO A 71 5.77 -10.49 7.94
C PRO A 71 4.78 -11.18 8.90
N SER A 72 5.30 -11.64 10.04
CA SER A 72 4.46 -12.07 11.16
C SER A 72 3.71 -10.88 11.77
N MET A 73 2.61 -11.14 12.48
CA MET A 73 1.87 -10.07 13.17
C MET A 73 2.73 -9.29 14.18
N SER A 74 3.67 -9.94 14.86
CA SER A 74 4.62 -9.26 15.74
C SER A 74 5.48 -8.25 14.97
N ARG A 75 6.04 -8.67 13.84
CA ARG A 75 6.85 -7.82 12.97
C ARG A 75 6.02 -6.69 12.35
N VAL A 76 4.75 -6.93 12.03
CA VAL A 76 3.84 -5.87 11.56
C VAL A 76 3.66 -4.78 12.63
N VAL A 77 3.53 -5.15 13.90
CA VAL A 77 3.45 -4.18 15.00
C VAL A 77 4.76 -3.40 15.14
N ASP A 78 5.91 -4.08 15.08
CA ASP A 78 7.23 -3.44 15.12
C ASP A 78 7.37 -2.43 13.98
N MET A 79 7.00 -2.82 12.75
CA MET A 79 7.02 -1.97 11.56
C MET A 79 6.12 -0.73 11.70
N LEU A 80 4.97 -0.84 12.38
CA LEU A 80 4.09 0.30 12.63
C LEU A 80 4.67 1.29 13.66
N GLN A 81 5.49 0.79 14.58
CA GLN A 81 6.14 1.60 15.62
C GLN A 81 7.46 2.24 15.16
N CYS A 82 8.20 1.59 14.26
CA CYS A 82 9.45 2.10 13.70
C CYS A 82 9.25 3.32 12.78
N SER A 83 10.33 4.05 12.48
CA SER A 83 10.27 5.18 11.54
C SER A 83 10.02 4.68 10.10
N ILE A 84 9.54 5.56 9.22
CA ILE A 84 9.36 5.19 7.80
C ILE A 84 10.69 5.00 7.08
N ASP A 85 11.75 5.65 7.57
CA ASP A 85 13.10 5.54 6.99
C ASP A 85 13.73 4.16 7.27
N ASP A 86 13.26 3.46 8.32
CA ASP A 86 13.66 2.08 8.64
C ASP A 86 12.93 1.03 7.81
N LEU A 87 11.96 1.45 6.99
CA LEU A 87 11.07 0.57 6.24
C LEU A 87 11.46 0.52 4.76
N GLU A 88 11.88 -0.66 4.32
CA GLU A 88 12.18 -0.89 2.90
C GLU A 88 10.91 -1.14 2.08
N MET A 89 10.92 -0.63 0.84
CA MET A 89 9.86 -0.89 -0.12
C MET A 89 9.78 -2.41 -0.39
N PRO A 90 8.60 -3.04 -0.19
CA PRO A 90 8.44 -4.46 -0.46
C PRO A 90 8.70 -4.79 -1.93
N PRO A 91 9.04 -6.05 -2.26
CA PRO A 91 9.25 -6.46 -3.65
C PRO A 91 7.96 -6.33 -4.47
N LYS A 92 8.07 -5.81 -5.70
CA LYS A 92 6.91 -5.66 -6.60
C LYS A 92 6.33 -7.05 -6.89
N PRO A 93 5.01 -7.26 -6.70
CA PRO A 93 4.41 -8.55 -6.93
C PRO A 93 4.57 -8.93 -8.41
N THR A 94 5.33 -10.00 -8.66
CA THR A 94 5.41 -10.59 -9.99
C THR A 94 4.11 -11.36 -10.20
N LEU A 95 3.25 -10.88 -11.10
CA LEU A 95 2.18 -11.71 -11.63
C LEU A 95 2.88 -12.83 -12.39
N PHE A 96 2.88 -14.04 -11.84
CA PHE A 96 3.36 -15.21 -12.55
C PHE A 96 2.49 -15.37 -13.80
N SER A 97 3.00 -14.94 -14.95
CA SER A 97 2.54 -15.53 -16.21
C SER A 97 3.12 -16.93 -16.24
N SER A 98 2.24 -17.93 -16.22
CA SER A 98 2.57 -19.25 -16.75
C SER A 98 2.84 -19.16 -18.25
#